data_AF-A0A6J6UA38-F1
#
_entry.id   AF-A0A6J6UA38-F1
#
_cell.length_a   1.000
_cell.length_b   1.000
_cell.length_c   1.000
_cell.angle_alpha   90.00
_cell.angle_beta   90.00
_cell.angle_gamma   90.00
#
_symmetry.space_group_name_H-M   'P 1'
#
loop_
_entity.id
_entity.type
_entity.pdbx_description
1 polymer ?
#
loop_
_entity_poly.entity_id
_entity_poly.type
_entity_poly.pdbx_seq_one_letter_code
_entity_poly.pdbx_strand_id
1 'polypeptide(L)'
;MARRRQRSFTRRRASNRSFALLAVIFFLTLTLAPPVKHYFTQRAQISALNAQLNTDNKALEKARQELLLWQDPEYVKSQARERLHFVLPGERQYIVTEGSTTATTNTTTKVANSLTDGQPWYVRLIASISEAG
;
A
#
# COMPACT_ATOMS: atom_id res chain seq x y z
N MET A 1 -2.77 43.02 -68.68
CA MET A 1 -1.42 43.28 -68.13
C MET A 1 -1.43 43.05 -66.62
N ALA A 2 -0.77 42.01 -66.11
CA ALA A 2 -0.74 41.70 -64.67
C ALA A 2 0.68 41.89 -64.10
N ARG A 3 0.85 42.85 -63.19
CA ARG A 3 2.11 43.13 -62.49
C ARG A 3 2.37 42.07 -61.41
N ARG A 4 3.29 41.15 -61.70
CA ARG A 4 3.83 40.19 -60.72
C ARG A 4 4.75 40.95 -59.73
N ARG A 5 4.26 41.23 -58.52
CA ARG A 5 5.07 41.77 -57.41
C ARG A 5 6.11 40.72 -56.98
N GLN A 6 7.36 40.90 -57.37
CA GLN A 6 8.49 40.13 -56.84
C GLN A 6 8.80 40.62 -55.43
N ARG A 7 8.59 39.76 -54.42
CA ARG A 7 9.11 39.96 -53.07
C ARG A 7 10.60 39.63 -53.09
N SER A 8 11.43 40.65 -53.11
CA SER A 8 12.87 40.51 -52.96
C SER A 8 13.20 40.06 -51.53
N PHE A 9 13.60 38.81 -51.36
CA PHE A 9 14.27 38.37 -50.14
C PHE A 9 15.65 39.00 -50.11
N THR A 10 15.80 40.06 -49.32
CA THR A 10 17.10 40.67 -49.05
C THR A 10 18.00 39.62 -48.42
N ARG A 11 19.07 39.21 -49.14
CA ARG A 11 20.16 38.41 -48.58
C ARG A 11 20.79 39.22 -47.45
N ARG A 12 20.40 38.94 -46.21
CA ARG A 12 21.07 39.50 -45.03
C ARG A 12 22.49 38.96 -45.05
N ARG A 13 23.48 39.83 -45.32
CA ARG A 13 24.88 39.52 -45.00
C ARG A 13 24.90 39.13 -43.52
N ALA A 14 25.25 37.88 -43.24
CA ALA A 14 25.45 37.43 -41.87
C ALA A 14 26.60 38.26 -41.28
N SER A 15 26.23 39.30 -40.55
CA SER A 15 27.16 40.14 -39.82
C SER A 15 27.54 39.40 -38.55
N ASN A 16 28.75 39.62 -38.02
CA ASN A 16 29.17 39.09 -36.71
C ASN A 16 28.13 39.40 -35.61
N ARG A 17 27.37 40.50 -35.78
CA ARG A 17 26.24 40.88 -34.90
C ARG A 17 25.07 39.88 -34.94
N SER A 18 24.70 39.34 -36.10
CA SER A 18 23.62 38.33 -36.18
C SER A 18 24.03 37.00 -35.58
N PHE A 19 25.32 36.61 -35.71
CA PHE A 19 25.85 35.44 -35.04
C PHE A 19 25.90 35.62 -33.52
N ALA A 20 26.31 36.80 -33.04
CA ALA A 20 26.28 37.12 -31.61
C ALA A 20 24.86 37.08 -31.03
N LEU A 21 23.87 37.63 -31.74
CA LEU A 21 22.46 37.56 -31.31
C LEU A 21 21.94 36.12 -31.25
N LEU A 22 22.26 35.28 -32.24
CA LEU A 22 21.91 33.86 -32.24
C LEU A 22 22.55 33.12 -31.07
N ALA A 23 23.84 33.38 -30.79
CA ALA A 23 24.54 32.77 -29.66
C ALA A 23 23.91 33.17 -28.32
N VAL A 24 23.55 34.45 -28.13
CA VAL A 24 22.88 34.91 -26.91
C VAL A 24 21.53 34.24 -26.73
N ILE A 25 20.71 34.15 -27.78
CA ILE A 25 19.42 33.45 -27.72
C ILE A 25 19.62 31.96 -27.41
N PHE A 26 20.61 31.32 -28.02
CA PHE A 26 20.94 29.92 -27.77
C PHE A 26 21.32 29.68 -26.30
N PHE A 27 22.24 30.49 -25.75
CA PHE A 27 22.60 30.41 -24.33
C PHE A 27 21.39 30.68 -23.42
N LEU A 28 20.58 31.69 -23.73
CA LEU A 28 19.37 31.99 -22.96
C LEU A 28 18.41 30.79 -22.92
N THR A 29 18.22 30.11 -24.05
CA THR A 29 17.38 28.90 -24.11
C THR A 29 17.99 27.71 -23.36
N LEU A 30 19.31 27.49 -23.45
CA LEU A 30 20.00 26.44 -22.71
C LEU A 30 19.93 26.67 -21.19
N THR A 31 20.05 27.93 -20.75
CA THR A 31 19.97 28.31 -19.34
C THR A 31 18.53 28.23 -18.80
N LEU A 32 17.51 28.46 -19.64
CA LEU A 32 16.10 28.32 -19.26
C LEU A 32 15.56 26.89 -19.34
N ALA A 33 16.22 25.97 -20.05
CA ALA A 33 15.78 24.58 -20.14
C ALA A 33 15.75 23.84 -18.78
N PRO A 34 16.75 23.96 -17.88
CA PRO A 34 16.70 23.35 -16.56
C PRO A 34 15.51 23.81 -15.68
N PRO A 35 15.23 25.13 -15.48
CA PRO A 35 14.21 25.57 -14.54
C PRO A 35 12.77 25.16 -14.90
N VAL A 36 12.44 25.01 -16.18
CA VAL A 36 11.09 24.58 -16.60
C VAL A 36 10.80 23.15 -16.13
N LYS A 37 11.81 22.27 -16.11
CA LYS A 37 11.67 20.88 -15.65
C LYS A 37 11.39 20.80 -14.14
N HIS A 38 12.03 21.66 -13.34
CA HIS A 38 11.92 21.63 -11.88
C HIS A 38 10.57 22.13 -11.35
N TYR A 39 9.89 23.03 -12.07
CA TYR A 39 8.61 23.58 -11.65
C TYR A 39 7.47 22.54 -11.66
N PHE A 40 7.51 21.60 -12.61
CA PHE A 40 6.49 20.54 -12.70
C PHE A 40 6.71 19.39 -11.72
N THR A 41 7.96 19.05 -11.39
CA THR A 41 8.27 17.98 -10.44
C THR A 41 7.95 18.35 -9.00
N GLN A 42 8.10 19.63 -8.63
CA GLN A 42 7.76 20.10 -7.27
C GLN A 42 6.25 20.01 -6.98
N ARG A 43 5.38 20.28 -7.97
CA ARG A 43 3.92 20.20 -7.76
C ARG A 43 3.44 18.77 -7.48
N ALA A 44 3.99 17.79 -8.19
CA ALA A 44 3.66 16.38 -7.97
C ALA A 44 4.14 15.88 -6.59
N GLN A 45 5.31 16.35 -6.14
CA GLN A 45 5.84 16.04 -4.83
C GLN A 45 4.97 16.64 -3.71
N ILE A 46 4.52 17.89 -3.86
CA ILE A 46 3.64 18.54 -2.87
C ILE A 46 2.29 17.83 -2.77
N SER A 47 1.68 17.42 -3.89
CA SER A 47 0.41 16.67 -3.85
C SER A 47 0.55 15.30 -3.20
N ALA A 48 1.66 14.59 -3.49
CA ALA A 48 1.93 13.29 -2.89
C ALA A 48 2.18 13.40 -1.38
N LEU A 49 2.93 14.41 -0.95
CA LEU A 49 3.26 14.63 0.46
C LEU A 49 2.02 15.04 1.27
N ASN A 50 1.15 15.88 0.72
CA ASN A 50 -0.14 16.22 1.35
C ASN A 50 -1.09 15.02 1.44
N ALA A 51 -1.09 14.12 0.45
CA ALA A 51 -1.90 12.90 0.50
C ALA A 51 -1.41 11.94 1.60
N GLN A 52 -0.10 11.83 1.80
CA GLN A 52 0.49 11.06 2.90
C GLN A 52 0.09 11.62 4.26
N LEU A 53 0.27 12.94 4.48
CA LEU A 53 -0.13 13.58 5.74
C LEU A 53 -1.60 13.37 6.10
N ASN A 54 -2.51 13.44 5.13
CA ASN A 54 -3.92 13.18 5.37
C ASN A 54 -4.22 11.72 5.74
N THR A 55 -3.46 10.78 5.18
CA THR A 55 -3.63 9.35 5.45
C THR A 55 -3.12 9.01 6.85
N ASP A 56 -1.96 9.57 7.22
CA ASP A 56 -1.34 9.36 8.52
C ASP A 56 -2.19 9.96 9.66
N ASN A 57 -2.71 11.18 9.47
CA ASN A 57 -3.63 11.79 10.44
C ASN A 57 -4.89 10.95 10.65
N LYS A 58 -5.49 10.41 9.57
CA LYS A 58 -6.66 9.53 9.69
C LYS A 58 -6.35 8.24 10.42
N ALA A 59 -5.18 7.65 10.19
CA ALA A 59 -4.75 6.44 10.91
C ALA A 59 -4.56 6.73 12.40
N LEU A 60 -3.97 7.88 12.74
CA LEU A 60 -3.76 8.32 14.12
C LEU A 60 -5.08 8.60 14.84
N GLU A 61 -6.04 9.25 14.17
CA GLU A 61 -7.39 9.47 14.73
C GLU A 61 -8.11 8.15 15.00
N LYS A 62 -8.08 7.19 14.07
CA LYS A 62 -8.67 5.86 14.26
C LYS A 62 -8.02 5.12 15.43
N ALA A 63 -6.69 5.09 15.49
CA ALA A 63 -5.96 4.46 16.58
C ALA A 63 -6.28 5.11 17.93
N ARG A 64 -6.45 6.44 17.97
CA ARG A 64 -6.85 7.17 19.18
C ARG A 64 -8.28 6.82 19.61
N GLN A 65 -9.21 6.71 18.66
CA GLN A 65 -10.59 6.28 18.94
C GLN A 65 -10.64 4.85 19.48
N GLU A 66 -9.88 3.93 18.87
CA GLU A 66 -9.73 2.58 19.39
C GLU A 66 -9.18 2.63 20.82
N LEU A 67 -8.08 3.33 21.08
CA LEU A 67 -7.49 3.40 22.43
C LEU A 67 -8.46 3.94 23.49
N LEU A 68 -9.39 4.83 23.12
CA LEU A 68 -10.47 5.27 24.02
C LEU A 68 -11.49 4.15 24.29
N LEU A 69 -11.85 3.36 23.29
CA LEU A 69 -12.73 2.20 23.45
C LEU A 69 -12.09 1.12 24.33
N TRP A 70 -10.79 0.85 24.14
CA TRP A 70 -10.05 -0.13 24.94
C TRP A 70 -9.78 0.35 26.39
N GLN A 71 -9.89 1.64 26.67
CA GLN A 71 -9.83 2.18 28.04
C GLN A 71 -11.13 1.97 28.83
N ASP A 72 -12.25 1.66 28.15
CA ASP A 72 -13.51 1.39 28.83
C ASP A 72 -13.49 -0.05 29.41
N PRO A 73 -13.51 -0.20 30.75
CA PRO A 73 -13.48 -1.51 31.39
C PRO A 73 -14.69 -2.38 31.04
N GLU A 74 -15.85 -1.82 30.67
CA GLU A 74 -17.01 -2.60 30.23
C GLU A 74 -16.82 -3.19 28.83
N TYR A 75 -16.17 -2.44 27.92
CA TYR A 75 -15.83 -2.91 26.58
C TYR A 75 -14.80 -4.05 26.63
N VAL A 76 -13.81 -3.97 27.53
CA VAL A 76 -12.83 -5.05 27.73
C VAL A 76 -13.49 -6.32 28.28
N LYS A 77 -14.41 -6.18 29.25
CA LYS A 77 -15.14 -7.33 29.81
C LYS A 77 -16.01 -8.03 28.77
N SER A 78 -16.72 -7.29 27.91
CA SER A 78 -17.55 -7.88 26.85
C SER A 78 -16.71 -8.60 25.80
N GLN A 79 -15.62 -7.98 25.32
CA GLN A 79 -14.70 -8.60 24.37
C GLN A 79 -14.01 -9.86 24.93
N ALA A 80 -13.60 -9.83 26.20
CA ALA A 80 -13.01 -11.00 26.86
C ALA A 80 -14.02 -12.15 27.01
N ARG A 81 -15.29 -11.84 27.30
CA ARG A 81 -16.35 -12.84 27.40
C ARG A 81 -16.71 -13.46 26.04
N GLU A 82 -16.81 -12.64 24.99
CA GLU A 82 -17.14 -13.11 23.63
C GLU A 82 -16.02 -13.94 23.00
N ARG A 83 -14.77 -13.50 23.11
CA ARG A 83 -13.64 -14.15 22.40
C ARG A 83 -12.89 -15.18 23.21
N LEU A 84 -12.77 -14.97 24.53
CA LEU A 84 -11.92 -15.79 25.39
C LEU A 84 -12.74 -16.60 26.40
N HIS A 85 -14.08 -16.48 26.36
CA HIS A 85 -14.98 -17.14 27.31
C HIS A 85 -14.61 -16.87 28.78
N PHE A 86 -13.98 -15.73 29.08
CA PHE A 86 -13.63 -15.36 30.44
C PHE A 86 -14.89 -15.05 31.27
N VAL A 87 -14.91 -15.60 32.49
CA VAL A 87 -15.93 -15.37 33.51
C VAL A 87 -15.30 -14.59 34.67
N LEU A 88 -16.08 -13.70 35.29
CA LEU A 88 -15.62 -13.02 36.50
C LEU A 88 -15.52 -14.03 37.65
N PRO A 89 -14.56 -13.88 38.58
CA PRO A 89 -14.46 -14.77 39.74
C PRO A 89 -15.76 -14.71 40.56
N GLY A 90 -16.54 -15.80 40.52
CA GLY A 90 -17.87 -15.92 41.15
C GLY A 90 -19.03 -16.27 40.20
N GLU A 91 -18.85 -16.17 38.88
CA GLU A 91 -19.86 -16.58 37.88
C GLU A 91 -19.68 -18.05 37.44
N ARG A 92 -20.74 -18.86 37.44
CA ARG A 92 -20.70 -20.26 37.00
C ARG A 92 -21.03 -20.37 35.50
N GLN A 93 -20.06 -20.80 34.70
CA GLN A 93 -20.23 -21.02 33.26
C GLN A 93 -20.84 -22.41 33.00
N TYR A 94 -22.01 -22.46 32.38
CA TYR A 94 -22.61 -23.70 31.89
C TYR A 94 -22.25 -23.88 30.42
N ILE A 95 -21.33 -24.81 30.13
CA ILE A 95 -21.08 -25.26 28.76
C ILE A 95 -22.09 -26.37 28.48
N VAL A 96 -23.08 -26.09 27.62
CA VAL A 96 -24.05 -27.09 27.19
C VAL A 96 -23.37 -27.98 26.16
N THR A 97 -22.79 -29.09 26.63
CA THR A 97 -22.37 -30.18 25.75
C THR A 97 -23.62 -30.98 25.40
N GLU A 98 -24.37 -30.54 24.38
CA GLU A 98 -25.33 -31.41 23.71
C GLU A 98 -24.52 -32.60 23.16
N GLY A 99 -24.77 -33.78 23.73
CA GLY A 99 -24.13 -35.03 23.35
C GLY A 99 -24.57 -35.46 21.97
N SER A 100 -23.97 -34.88 20.94
CA SER A 100 -23.92 -35.48 19.62
C SER A 100 -22.48 -35.50 19.17
N THR A 101 -21.93 -36.71 19.09
CA THR A 101 -20.71 -37.06 18.39
C THR A 101 -20.84 -36.67 16.92
N THR A 102 -20.80 -35.38 16.61
CA THR A 102 -20.45 -34.93 15.28
C THR A 102 -18.94 -34.90 15.30
N ALA A 103 -18.35 -35.99 14.83
CA ALA A 103 -16.96 -35.97 14.42
C ALA A 103 -16.80 -34.72 13.52
N THR A 104 -16.16 -33.69 14.07
CA THR A 104 -15.61 -32.62 13.26
C THR A 104 -14.73 -33.35 12.27
N THR A 105 -15.20 -33.46 11.03
CA THR A 105 -14.40 -33.93 9.90
C THR A 105 -13.33 -32.86 9.72
N ASN A 106 -12.33 -32.90 10.58
CA ASN A 106 -11.05 -32.27 10.38
C ASN A 106 -10.59 -32.86 9.05
N THR A 107 -10.62 -32.05 8.00
CA THR A 107 -9.99 -32.34 6.72
C THR A 107 -8.47 -32.34 6.93
N THR A 108 -8.01 -33.20 7.84
CA THR A 108 -6.61 -33.35 8.20
C THR A 108 -6.12 -34.55 7.40
N THR A 109 -5.34 -34.21 6.38
CA THR A 109 -4.29 -35.02 5.73
C THR A 109 -4.47 -36.52 5.92
N LYS A 110 -5.20 -37.14 4.98
CA LYS A 110 -5.57 -38.56 5.01
C LYS A 110 -4.33 -39.46 4.97
N VAL A 111 -3.24 -38.99 4.35
CA VAL A 111 -1.97 -39.72 4.30
C VAL A 111 -1.30 -39.69 5.66
N ALA A 112 -1.27 -38.56 6.36
CA ALA A 112 -0.70 -38.51 7.71
C ALA A 112 -1.45 -39.43 8.70
N ASN A 113 -2.76 -39.62 8.50
CA ASN A 113 -3.61 -40.48 9.33
C ASN A 113 -3.58 -41.98 8.93
N SER A 114 -3.04 -42.33 7.76
CA SER A 114 -2.91 -43.73 7.31
C SER A 114 -1.57 -44.37 7.69
N LEU A 115 -0.67 -43.61 8.33
CA LEU A 115 0.59 -44.14 8.86
C LEU A 115 0.34 -45.01 10.10
N THR A 116 0.99 -46.17 10.15
CA THR A 116 0.95 -47.10 11.29
C THR A 116 1.23 -46.37 12.62
N ASP A 117 0.41 -46.63 13.62
CA ASP A 117 0.61 -46.09 14.96
C ASP A 117 1.95 -46.56 15.54
N GLY A 118 2.75 -45.60 16.03
CA GLY A 118 4.13 -45.81 16.49
C GLY A 118 5.20 -45.08 15.67
N GLN A 119 4.84 -44.42 14.56
CA GLN A 119 5.76 -43.57 13.82
C GLN A 119 6.10 -42.27 14.58
N PRO A 120 7.37 -41.81 14.56
CA PRO A 120 7.76 -40.53 15.15
C PRO A 120 6.97 -39.35 14.58
N TRP A 121 6.68 -38.36 15.42
CA TRP A 121 5.85 -37.19 15.06
C TRP A 121 6.37 -36.43 13.83
N TYR A 122 7.69 -36.41 13.61
CA TYR A 122 8.31 -35.74 12.46
C TYR A 122 7.95 -36.40 11.12
N VAL A 123 7.79 -37.74 11.10
CA VAL A 123 7.39 -38.47 9.89
C VAL A 123 5.97 -38.11 9.49
N ARG A 124 5.07 -37.96 10.47
CA ARG A 124 3.68 -37.51 10.26
C ARG A 124 3.62 -36.08 9.74
N LEU A 125 4.52 -35.22 10.20
CA LEU A 125 4.61 -33.82 9.78
C LEU A 125 5.13 -33.66 8.35
N ILE A 126 6.15 -34.43 7.93
CA ILE A 126 6.59 -34.41 6.53
C ILE A 126 5.47 -34.93 5.62
N ALA A 127 4.80 -36.02 6.02
CA ALA A 127 3.73 -36.61 5.23
C ALA A 127 2.58 -35.62 4.97
N SER A 128 2.19 -34.83 5.97
CA SER A 128 1.14 -33.80 5.82
C SER A 128 1.56 -32.68 4.87
N ILE A 129 2.83 -32.25 4.90
CA ILE A 129 3.37 -31.23 3.99
C ILE A 129 3.43 -31.76 2.56
N SER A 130 3.86 -33.02 2.36
CA SER A 130 3.91 -33.65 1.04
C SER A 130 2.53 -33.94 0.43
N GLU A 131 1.49 -34.08 1.26
CA GLU A 131 0.11 -34.25 0.80
C GLU A 131 -0.53 -32.91 0.43
N ALA A 132 -0.09 -31.81 1.06
CA ALA A 132 -0.65 -30.48 0.87
C ALA A 132 -0.02 -29.67 -0.28
N GLY A 133 1.08 -30.15 -0.88
CA GLY A 133 1.77 -29.55 -2.03
C GLY A 133 1.46 -30.28 -3.33
#